data_AF-A0A9X5NYJ8-F1
#
_entry.id   AF-A0A9X5NYJ8-F1
#
_cell.length_a   1.000
_cell.length_b   1.000
_cell.length_c   1.000
_cell.angle_alpha   90.00
_cell.angle_beta   90.00
_cell.angle_gamma   90.00
#
_symmetry.space_group_name_H-M   'P 1'
#
loop_
_entity.id
_entity.type
_entity.pdbx_description
1 polymer ?
#
loop_
_entity_poly.entity_id
_entity_poly.type
_entity_poly.pdbx_seq_one_letter_code
_entity_poly.pdbx_strand_id
1 'polypeptide(L)'
;MEDDKSDSQKQFNSDNDWFEKYNITLTTLQQEYLLYINTLKDVDEKANKYLIVVSIFIAGFFSVVSSALINGLRFHINPLDFTSLLSIIFIITCALTALFASIVINNLLNSLSFVESRRIFDLESKLNETSEENSLFYKKCLINSFQEAINFIEDSIEKKQQKLSSVPKEIRLFIVFAVLSCIFLFIIKMIESV
;
A
#
# COMPACT_ATOMS: atom_id res chain seq x y z
N MET A 1 6.97 62.38 22.03
CA MET A 1 5.97 61.43 22.58
C MET A 1 4.86 61.09 21.58
N GLU A 2 4.82 61.64 20.36
CA GLU A 2 3.84 61.25 19.33
C GLU A 2 4.33 60.14 18.37
N ASP A 3 5.65 59.96 18.19
CA ASP A 3 6.19 58.92 17.29
C ASP A 3 6.01 57.48 17.83
N ASP A 4 6.12 57.26 19.15
CA ASP A 4 5.99 55.92 19.76
C ASP A 4 4.59 55.31 19.63
N LYS A 5 3.54 56.14 19.52
CA LYS A 5 2.15 55.66 19.31
C LYS A 5 1.92 55.20 17.87
N SER A 6 2.63 55.76 16.90
CA SER A 6 2.49 55.38 15.48
C SER A 6 3.11 54.01 15.21
N ASP A 7 4.28 53.73 15.80
CA ASP A 7 5.01 52.48 15.59
C ASP A 7 4.36 51.30 16.32
N SER A 8 3.88 51.50 17.54
CA SER A 8 3.12 50.47 18.29
C SER A 8 1.82 50.07 17.57
N GLN A 9 1.13 51.03 16.95
CA GLN A 9 -0.12 50.78 16.24
C GLN A 9 0.09 50.11 14.87
N LYS A 10 1.19 50.43 14.17
CA LYS A 10 1.63 49.69 12.97
C LYS A 10 2.05 48.26 13.29
N GLN A 11 2.76 48.05 14.39
CA GLN A 11 3.21 46.73 14.81
C GLN A 11 2.04 45.83 15.22
N PHE A 12 1.05 46.38 15.94
CA PHE A 12 -0.19 45.68 16.27
C PHE A 12 -1.01 45.27 15.03
N ASN A 13 -1.09 46.14 14.02
CA ASN A 13 -1.74 45.80 12.74
C ASN A 13 -0.99 44.72 11.96
N SER A 14 0.35 44.76 11.97
CA SER A 14 1.19 43.73 11.37
C SER A 14 1.02 42.37 12.08
N ASP A 15 1.02 42.35 13.41
CA ASP A 15 0.89 41.13 14.20
C ASP A 15 -0.50 40.49 14.01
N ASN A 16 -1.57 41.29 13.91
CA ASN A 16 -2.90 40.79 13.56
C ASN A 16 -2.96 40.18 12.16
N ASP A 17 -2.36 40.82 11.15
CA ASP A 17 -2.29 40.30 9.79
C ASP A 17 -1.53 38.95 9.73
N TRP A 18 -0.40 38.83 10.45
CA TRP A 18 0.32 37.56 10.58
C TRP A 18 -0.47 36.50 11.34
N PHE A 19 -1.22 36.90 12.37
CA PHE A 19 -2.02 35.99 13.18
C PHE A 19 -3.14 35.36 12.34
N GLU A 20 -3.79 36.16 11.48
CA GLU A 20 -4.82 35.71 10.56
C GLU A 20 -4.25 34.84 9.44
N LYS A 21 -3.13 35.22 8.84
CA LYS A 21 -2.41 34.39 7.86
C LYS A 21 -2.04 33.01 8.43
N TYR A 22 -1.51 32.95 9.66
CA TYR A 22 -1.21 31.66 10.28
C TYR A 22 -2.46 30.83 10.60
N ASN A 23 -3.59 31.45 10.94
CA ASN A 23 -4.85 30.70 11.10
C ASN A 23 -5.29 30.06 9.78
N ILE A 24 -5.20 30.79 8.67
CA ILE A 24 -5.50 30.27 7.34
C ILE A 24 -4.54 29.11 7.03
N THR A 25 -3.24 29.30 7.20
CA THR A 25 -2.23 28.25 6.94
C THR A 25 -2.46 27.00 7.79
N LEU A 26 -2.75 27.14 9.09
CA LEU A 26 -3.03 26.01 9.96
C LEU A 26 -4.28 25.24 9.53
N THR A 27 -5.33 25.96 9.14
CA THR A 27 -6.56 25.34 8.64
C THR A 27 -6.30 24.53 7.37
N THR A 28 -5.54 25.10 6.43
CA THR A 28 -5.15 24.42 5.18
C THR A 28 -4.31 23.18 5.47
N LEU A 29 -3.29 23.29 6.32
CA LEU A 29 -2.41 22.18 6.67
C LEU A 29 -3.15 21.06 7.41
N GLN A 30 -4.12 21.39 8.25
CA GLN A 30 -4.96 20.40 8.92
C GLN A 30 -5.82 19.62 7.91
N GLN A 31 -6.41 20.31 6.93
CA GLN A 31 -7.18 19.68 5.85
C GLN A 31 -6.29 18.77 4.99
N GLU A 32 -5.11 19.26 4.63
CA GLU A 32 -4.13 18.52 3.85
C GLU A 32 -3.64 17.27 4.60
N TYR A 33 -3.28 17.40 5.88
CA TYR A 33 -2.92 16.26 6.73
C TYR A 33 -4.01 15.18 6.77
N LEU A 34 -5.28 15.57 6.92
CA LEU A 34 -6.40 14.62 6.88
C LEU A 34 -6.54 13.95 5.50
N LEU A 35 -6.32 14.69 4.41
CA LEU A 35 -6.33 14.15 3.05
C LEU A 35 -5.20 13.13 2.84
N TYR A 36 -3.99 13.42 3.31
CA TYR A 36 -2.86 12.49 3.24
C TYR A 36 -3.10 11.22 4.09
N ILE A 37 -3.70 11.33 5.28
CA ILE A 37 -4.13 10.16 6.06
C ILE A 37 -5.14 9.31 5.28
N ASN A 38 -6.15 9.93 4.67
CA ASN A 38 -7.15 9.20 3.90
C ASN A 38 -6.52 8.53 2.67
N THR A 39 -5.60 9.20 2.00
CA THR A 39 -4.85 8.64 0.87
C THR A 39 -4.03 7.43 1.29
N LEU A 40 -3.40 7.47 2.47
CA LEU A 40 -2.67 6.34 3.02
C LEU A 40 -3.62 5.15 3.28
N LYS A 41 -4.82 5.39 3.83
CA LYS A 41 -5.84 4.35 4.01
C LYS A 41 -6.30 3.75 2.68
N ASP A 42 -6.50 4.57 1.65
CA ASP A 42 -6.91 4.10 0.32
C ASP A 42 -5.84 3.19 -0.31
N VAL A 43 -4.56 3.51 -0.11
CA VAL A 43 -3.43 2.68 -0.55
C VAL A 43 -3.44 1.32 0.17
N ASP A 44 -3.68 1.31 1.48
CA ASP A 44 -3.79 0.09 2.27
C ASP A 44 -5.00 -0.76 1.87
N GLU A 45 -6.16 -0.13 1.63
CA GLU A 45 -7.36 -0.82 1.14
C GLU A 45 -7.11 -1.46 -0.24
N LYS A 46 -6.39 -0.75 -1.13
CA LYS A 46 -6.02 -1.27 -2.45
C LYS A 46 -5.09 -2.49 -2.33
N ALA A 47 -4.10 -2.44 -1.45
CA ALA A 47 -3.23 -3.59 -1.17
C ALA A 47 -4.03 -4.78 -0.63
N ASN A 48 -4.97 -4.54 0.29
CA ASN A 48 -5.85 -5.57 0.83
C ASN A 48 -6.73 -6.23 -0.24
N LYS A 49 -7.31 -5.44 -1.16
CA LYS A 49 -8.09 -5.96 -2.30
C LYS A 49 -7.27 -6.92 -3.16
N TYR A 50 -6.02 -6.57 -3.45
CA TYR A 50 -5.12 -7.45 -4.20
C TYR A 50 -4.79 -8.74 -3.44
N LEU A 51 -4.58 -8.65 -2.12
CA LEU A 51 -4.34 -9.81 -1.28
C LEU A 51 -5.52 -10.80 -1.35
N ILE A 52 -6.75 -10.29 -1.19
CA ILE A 52 -7.98 -11.10 -1.30
C ILE A 52 -8.04 -11.83 -2.64
N VAL A 53 -7.81 -11.12 -3.74
CA VAL A 53 -7.82 -11.72 -5.09
C VAL A 53 -6.80 -12.84 -5.20
N VAL A 54 -5.55 -12.60 -4.78
CA VAL A 54 -4.48 -13.60 -4.84
C VAL A 54 -4.81 -14.82 -4.00
N SER A 55 -5.36 -14.63 -2.79
CA SER A 55 -5.80 -15.73 -1.92
C SER A 55 -6.87 -16.61 -2.56
N ILE A 56 -7.86 -16.01 -3.24
CA ILE A 56 -8.91 -16.77 -3.95
C ILE A 56 -8.29 -17.63 -5.05
N PHE A 57 -7.40 -17.06 -5.86
CA PHE A 57 -6.75 -17.80 -6.94
C PHE A 57 -5.83 -18.91 -6.42
N ILE A 58 -5.07 -18.67 -5.35
CA ILE A 58 -4.24 -19.70 -4.70
C ILE A 58 -5.12 -20.84 -4.19
N ALA A 59 -6.20 -20.54 -3.46
CA ALA A 59 -7.12 -21.54 -2.94
C ALA A 59 -7.77 -22.36 -4.07
N GLY A 60 -8.24 -21.69 -5.12
CA GLY A 60 -8.79 -22.34 -6.31
C GLY A 60 -7.78 -23.24 -7.01
N PHE A 61 -6.53 -22.76 -7.17
CA PHE A 61 -5.45 -23.53 -7.77
C PHE A 61 -5.14 -24.80 -6.96
N PHE A 62 -4.96 -24.68 -5.64
CA PHE A 62 -4.73 -25.84 -4.78
C PHE A 62 -5.92 -26.80 -4.76
N SER A 63 -7.16 -26.30 -4.85
CA SER A 63 -8.34 -27.17 -4.95
C SER A 63 -8.33 -28.01 -6.23
N VAL A 64 -7.99 -27.42 -7.39
CA VAL A 64 -7.89 -28.15 -8.66
C VAL A 64 -6.74 -29.14 -8.63
N VAL A 65 -5.56 -28.71 -8.18
CA VAL A 65 -4.35 -29.54 -8.08
C VAL A 65 -4.57 -30.70 -7.11
N SER A 66 -5.14 -30.45 -5.92
CA SER A 66 -5.41 -31.49 -4.91
C SER A 66 -6.60 -32.39 -5.26
N SER A 67 -7.40 -32.05 -6.26
CA SER A 67 -8.51 -32.90 -6.69
C SER A 67 -8.00 -34.17 -7.38
N ALA A 68 -8.91 -35.07 -7.76
CA ALA A 68 -8.64 -36.34 -8.43
C ALA A 68 -7.86 -36.24 -9.77
N LEU A 69 -7.36 -35.07 -10.15
CA LEU A 69 -6.44 -34.86 -11.27
C LEU A 69 -4.99 -35.28 -10.98
N ILE A 70 -4.53 -35.31 -9.71
CA ILE A 70 -3.20 -35.85 -9.36
C ILE A 70 -3.20 -37.37 -9.17
N ASN A 71 -4.35 -37.97 -8.79
CA ASN A 71 -4.49 -39.41 -8.64
C ASN A 71 -4.47 -40.08 -10.02
N GLY A 72 -3.28 -40.32 -10.55
CA GLY A 72 -3.08 -40.92 -11.86
C GLY A 72 -1.78 -40.51 -12.54
N LEU A 73 -1.23 -39.34 -12.20
CA LEU A 73 -0.03 -38.79 -12.85
C LEU A 73 1.18 -39.70 -12.62
N ARG A 74 1.44 -40.59 -13.56
CA ARG A 74 2.65 -41.40 -13.61
C ARG A 74 3.62 -40.69 -14.53
N PHE A 75 4.61 -40.02 -13.93
CA PHE A 75 5.73 -39.43 -14.68
C PHE A 75 6.55 -40.56 -15.33
N HIS A 76 6.23 -40.90 -16.59
CA HIS A 76 6.99 -41.86 -17.36
C HIS A 76 8.25 -41.17 -17.90
N ILE A 77 9.41 -41.51 -17.33
CA ILE A 77 10.69 -40.87 -17.65
C ILE A 77 11.28 -41.40 -18.97
N ASN A 78 10.80 -42.52 -19.50
CA ASN A 78 11.23 -43.06 -20.80
C ASN A 78 10.15 -43.96 -21.43
N PRO A 79 10.01 -43.97 -22.77
CA PRO A 79 10.59 -43.03 -23.73
C PRO A 79 9.90 -41.66 -23.68
N LEU A 80 10.42 -40.70 -24.44
CA LEU A 80 9.94 -39.31 -24.51
C LEU A 80 8.58 -39.23 -25.22
N ASP A 81 7.55 -39.75 -24.56
CA ASP A 81 6.18 -39.70 -25.06
C ASP A 81 5.59 -38.30 -24.90
N PHE A 82 4.58 -37.99 -25.71
CA PHE A 82 3.89 -36.70 -25.70
C PHE A 82 3.37 -36.33 -24.30
N THR A 83 2.93 -37.31 -23.52
CA THR A 83 2.50 -37.17 -22.12
C THR A 83 3.63 -36.73 -21.19
N SER A 84 4.83 -37.27 -21.36
CA SER A 84 6.03 -36.90 -20.59
C SER A 84 6.47 -35.47 -20.88
N LEU A 85 6.40 -35.05 -22.15
CA LEU A 85 6.67 -33.66 -22.54
C LEU A 85 5.65 -32.69 -21.93
N LEU A 86 4.36 -33.01 -21.99
CA LEU A 86 3.29 -32.19 -21.40
C LEU A 86 3.42 -32.09 -19.87
N SER A 87 3.86 -33.17 -19.22
CA SER A 87 4.13 -33.21 -17.78
C SER A 87 5.30 -32.30 -17.38
N ILE A 88 6.37 -32.24 -18.18
CA ILE A 88 7.48 -31.31 -17.96
C ILE A 88 7.01 -29.85 -18.10
N ILE A 89 6.23 -29.54 -19.14
CA ILE A 89 5.65 -28.20 -19.33
C ILE A 89 4.76 -27.83 -18.14
N PHE A 90 3.93 -28.77 -17.67
CA PHE A 90 3.11 -28.58 -16.49
C PHE A 90 3.95 -28.22 -15.26
N ILE A 91 5.03 -28.97 -14.96
CA ILE A 91 5.94 -28.68 -13.85
C ILE A 91 6.54 -27.28 -13.97
N ILE A 92 7.00 -26.89 -15.16
CA ILE A 92 7.58 -25.55 -15.41
C ILE A 92 6.54 -24.45 -15.14
N THR A 93 5.31 -24.61 -15.63
CA THR A 93 4.24 -23.64 -15.40
C THR A 93 3.83 -23.55 -13.93
N CYS A 94 3.83 -24.66 -13.19
CA CYS A 94 3.61 -24.67 -11.74
C CYS A 94 4.73 -23.93 -10.99
N ALA A 95 5.99 -24.14 -11.38
CA ALA A 95 7.13 -23.44 -10.78
C ALA A 95 7.05 -21.92 -11.03
N LEU A 96 6.70 -21.50 -12.25
CA LEU A 96 6.47 -20.09 -12.57
C LEU A 96 5.30 -19.51 -11.77
N THR A 97 4.19 -20.24 -11.66
CA THR A 97 3.03 -19.84 -10.84
C THR A 97 3.44 -19.58 -9.39
N ALA A 98 4.21 -20.48 -8.79
CA ALA A 98 4.71 -20.34 -7.42
C ALA A 98 5.67 -19.15 -7.26
N LEU A 99 6.57 -18.93 -8.24
CA LEU A 99 7.49 -17.80 -8.26
C LEU A 99 6.72 -16.47 -8.27
N PHE A 100 5.78 -16.30 -9.20
CA PHE A 100 5.00 -15.07 -9.30
C PHE A 100 4.09 -14.86 -8.08
N ALA A 101 3.48 -15.93 -7.55
CA ALA A 101 2.73 -15.86 -6.30
C ALA A 101 3.60 -15.34 -5.14
N SER A 102 4.83 -15.84 -5.01
CA SER A 102 5.76 -15.42 -3.96
C SER A 102 6.13 -13.94 -4.08
N ILE A 103 6.45 -13.47 -5.29
CA ILE A 103 6.74 -12.05 -5.56
C ILE A 103 5.54 -11.18 -5.16
N VAL A 104 4.34 -11.55 -5.59
CA VAL A 104 3.11 -10.80 -5.29
C VAL A 104 2.85 -10.74 -3.79
N ILE A 105 2.91 -11.88 -3.09
CA ILE A 105 2.68 -11.95 -1.64
C ILE A 105 3.71 -11.10 -0.89
N ASN A 106 4.99 -11.20 -1.24
CA ASN A 106 6.05 -10.44 -0.58
C ASN A 106 5.85 -8.93 -0.78
N ASN A 107 5.54 -8.50 -2.00
CA ASN A 107 5.29 -7.08 -2.28
C ASN A 107 4.05 -6.55 -1.55
N LEU A 108 2.99 -7.36 -1.43
CA LEU A 108 1.78 -7.01 -0.70
C LEU A 108 2.02 -6.91 0.81
N LEU A 109 2.68 -7.90 1.41
CA LEU A 109 3.03 -7.88 2.84
C LEU A 109 3.93 -6.70 3.17
N ASN A 110 4.91 -6.39 2.31
CA ASN A 110 5.80 -5.25 2.48
C ASN A 110 5.12 -3.89 2.22
N SER A 111 3.95 -3.87 1.56
CA SER A 111 3.12 -2.68 1.38
C SER A 111 2.17 -2.47 2.55
N LEU A 112 1.68 -3.56 3.15
CA LEU A 112 0.81 -3.55 4.34
C LEU A 112 1.56 -3.31 5.66
N SER A 113 2.89 -3.15 5.62
CA SER A 113 3.66 -2.79 6.82
C SER A 113 3.07 -1.54 7.46
N PHE A 114 2.81 -1.64 8.77
CA PHE A 114 2.18 -0.57 9.54
C PHE A 114 3.02 0.71 9.44
N VAL A 115 2.41 1.80 8.99
CA VAL A 115 3.01 3.14 9.11
C VAL A 115 2.57 3.64 10.47
N GLU A 116 3.53 3.91 11.35
CA GLU A 116 3.25 4.49 12.65
C GLU A 116 2.52 5.82 12.44
N SER A 117 1.26 5.89 12.89
CA SER A 117 0.51 7.14 12.82
C SER A 117 1.17 8.12 13.76
N ARG A 118 1.92 9.08 13.23
CA ARG A 118 2.33 10.27 13.99
C ARG A 118 1.06 11.09 14.24
N ARG A 119 0.38 10.75 15.33
CA ARG A 119 -0.80 11.46 15.80
C ARG A 119 -0.31 12.83 16.26
N ILE A 120 -0.74 13.86 15.54
CA ILE A 120 -0.45 15.24 15.96
C ILE A 120 -1.12 15.41 17.34
N PHE A 121 -0.35 15.95 18.29
CA PHE A 121 -0.78 16.10 19.68
C PHE A 121 -2.11 16.86 19.76
N ASP A 122 -2.93 16.50 20.74
CA ASP A 122 -4.11 17.29 21.08
C ASP A 122 -3.67 18.68 21.55
N LEU A 123 -3.87 19.69 20.71
CA LEU A 123 -3.42 21.06 20.93
C LEU A 123 -4.01 21.64 22.21
N GLU A 124 -5.30 21.38 22.45
CA GLU A 124 -6.03 21.93 23.59
C GLU A 124 -5.47 21.37 24.90
N SER A 125 -5.15 20.07 24.92
CA SER A 125 -4.48 19.44 26.05
C SER A 125 -3.11 20.06 26.33
N LYS A 126 -2.30 20.34 25.29
CA LYS A 126 -0.93 20.82 25.46
C LYS A 126 -0.85 22.29 25.84
N LEU A 127 -1.74 23.12 25.31
CA LEU A 127 -1.90 24.53 25.71
C LEU A 127 -2.37 24.66 27.17
N ASN A 128 -3.33 23.81 27.57
CA ASN A 128 -3.81 23.78 28.95
C ASN A 128 -2.73 23.28 29.93
N GLU A 129 -1.86 22.35 29.51
CA GLU A 129 -0.74 21.86 30.32
C GLU A 129 0.38 22.90 30.52
N THR A 130 0.73 23.68 29.50
CA THR A 130 1.85 24.64 29.59
C THR A 130 1.44 26.02 30.08
N SER A 131 0.14 26.33 30.18
CA SER A 131 -0.38 27.68 30.51
C SER A 131 0.16 28.77 29.58
N GLU A 132 0.56 28.41 28.36
CA GLU A 132 1.08 29.35 27.36
C GLU A 132 -0.05 29.99 26.55
N GLU A 133 0.10 31.27 26.23
CA GLU A 133 -0.84 31.97 25.34
C GLU A 133 -0.66 31.53 23.89
N ASN A 134 -1.74 31.61 23.10
CA ASN A 134 -1.75 31.32 21.66
C ASN A 134 -0.96 32.37 20.87
N SER A 135 0.36 32.32 20.99
CA SER A 135 1.29 33.28 20.41
C SER A 135 1.55 33.02 18.91
N LEU A 136 1.98 34.06 18.20
CA LEU A 136 2.47 33.96 16.81
C LEU A 136 3.60 32.92 16.68
N PHE A 137 4.49 32.84 17.67
CA PHE A 137 5.59 31.86 17.70
C PHE A 137 5.07 30.43 17.80
N TYR A 138 4.09 30.19 18.66
CA TYR A 138 3.45 28.88 18.81
C TYR A 138 2.78 28.41 17.50
N LYS A 139 2.04 29.29 16.82
CA LYS A 139 1.43 28.97 15.52
C LYS A 139 2.46 28.59 14.45
N LYS A 140 3.58 29.29 14.40
CA LYS A 140 4.69 28.96 13.50
C LYS A 140 5.28 27.57 13.80
N CYS A 141 5.43 27.23 15.08
CA CYS A 141 5.90 25.91 15.50
C CYS A 141 4.92 24.79 15.08
N LEU A 142 3.61 25.04 15.22
CA LEU A 142 2.57 24.12 14.75
C LEU A 142 2.57 23.92 13.24
N ILE A 143 2.70 25.00 12.47
CA ILE A 143 2.83 24.93 11.00
C ILE A 143 3.97 23.99 10.62
N ASN A 144 5.16 24.16 11.23
CA ASN A 144 6.29 23.28 10.97
C ASN A 144 6.00 21.82 11.36
N SER A 145 5.34 21.59 12.49
CA SER A 145 4.99 20.25 12.96
C SER A 145 4.00 19.55 12.01
N PHE A 146 3.00 20.27 11.51
CA PHE A 146 2.08 19.75 10.49
C PHE A 146 2.81 19.43 9.19
N GLN A 147 3.69 20.31 8.74
CA GLN A 147 4.47 20.12 7.52
C GLN A 147 5.37 18.88 7.61
N GLU A 148 6.07 18.69 8.73
CA GLU A 148 6.89 17.49 8.97
C GLU A 148 6.06 16.21 8.97
N ALA A 149 4.86 16.25 9.58
CA ALA A 149 3.95 15.12 9.58
C ALA A 149 3.42 14.78 8.18
N ILE A 150 3.06 15.80 7.38
CA ILE A 150 2.62 15.63 5.98
C ILE A 150 3.75 15.03 5.14
N ASN A 151 4.96 15.60 5.19
CA ASN A 151 6.11 15.12 4.44
C ASN A 151 6.44 13.64 4.77
N PHE A 152 6.31 13.25 6.04
CA PHE A 152 6.51 11.87 6.46
C PHE A 152 5.44 10.92 5.91
N ILE A 153 4.17 11.34 5.91
CA ILE A 153 3.08 10.54 5.34
C ILE A 153 3.24 10.43 3.82
N GLU A 154 3.62 11.52 3.15
CA GLU A 154 3.88 11.54 1.72
C GLU A 154 4.97 10.54 1.30
N ASP A 155 6.14 10.58 1.95
CA ASP A 155 7.22 9.61 1.70
C ASP A 155 6.77 8.16 1.98
N SER A 156 5.93 7.96 3.00
CA SER A 156 5.35 6.65 3.32
C SER A 156 4.40 6.16 2.22
N ILE A 157 3.56 7.06 1.68
CA ILE A 157 2.64 6.77 0.57
C ILE A 157 3.45 6.42 -0.68
N GLU A 158 4.46 7.21 -1.03
CA GLU A 158 5.29 6.98 -2.21
C GLU A 158 5.96 5.60 -2.16
N LYS A 159 6.59 5.27 -1.02
CA LYS A 159 7.21 3.95 -0.79
C LYS A 159 6.20 2.80 -0.91
N LYS A 160 4.99 2.95 -0.36
CA LYS A 160 3.94 1.93 -0.47
C LYS A 160 3.43 1.79 -1.90
N GLN A 161 3.20 2.90 -2.60
CA GLN A 161 2.72 2.91 -3.98
C GLN A 161 3.74 2.34 -4.95
N GLN A 162 5.03 2.64 -4.76
CA GLN A 162 6.11 2.09 -5.59
C GLN A 162 6.12 0.56 -5.53
N LYS A 163 5.99 -0.02 -4.33
CA LYS A 163 5.85 -1.48 -4.15
C LYS A 163 4.58 -2.04 -4.78
N LEU A 164 3.48 -1.28 -4.72
CA LEU A 164 2.19 -1.69 -5.28
C LEU A 164 2.12 -1.55 -6.81
N SER A 165 3.01 -0.77 -7.43
CA SER A 165 2.98 -0.47 -8.87
C SER A 165 3.18 -1.71 -9.75
N SER A 166 4.00 -2.65 -9.30
CA SER A 166 4.30 -3.90 -10.01
C SER A 166 3.25 -4.99 -9.78
N VAL A 167 2.56 -4.96 -8.63
CA VAL A 167 1.61 -5.99 -8.19
C VAL A 167 0.55 -6.35 -9.25
N PRO A 168 -0.12 -5.40 -9.94
CA PRO A 168 -1.13 -5.73 -10.94
C PRO A 168 -0.59 -6.57 -12.11
N LYS A 169 0.64 -6.28 -12.54
CA LYS A 169 1.29 -7.00 -13.63
C LYS A 169 1.64 -8.42 -13.19
N GLU A 170 2.23 -8.56 -12.01
CA GLU A 170 2.63 -9.85 -11.46
C GLU A 170 1.40 -10.73 -11.13
N ILE A 171 0.30 -10.15 -10.63
CA ILE A 171 -0.97 -10.86 -10.44
C ILE A 171 -1.50 -11.41 -11.76
N ARG A 172 -1.48 -10.61 -12.85
CA ARG A 172 -1.93 -11.08 -14.16
C ARG A 172 -1.09 -12.25 -14.65
N LEU A 173 0.24 -12.17 -14.52
CA LEU A 173 1.13 -13.28 -14.89
C LEU A 173 0.85 -14.53 -14.06
N PHE A 174 0.72 -14.38 -12.74
CA PHE A 174 0.34 -15.47 -11.84
C PHE A 174 -0.97 -16.15 -12.28
N ILE A 175 -2.03 -15.37 -12.56
CA ILE A 175 -3.32 -15.92 -13.01
C ILE A 175 -3.16 -16.68 -14.34
N VAL A 176 -2.43 -16.10 -15.30
CA VAL A 176 -2.20 -16.73 -16.62
C VAL A 176 -1.48 -18.07 -16.46
N PHE A 177 -0.40 -18.12 -15.67
CA PHE A 177 0.33 -19.37 -15.45
C PHE A 177 -0.52 -20.40 -14.68
N ALA A 178 -1.28 -19.98 -13.66
CA ALA A 178 -2.17 -20.88 -12.92
C ALA A 178 -3.23 -21.52 -13.83
N VAL A 179 -3.85 -20.73 -14.71
CA VAL A 179 -4.84 -21.24 -15.68
C VAL A 179 -4.18 -22.17 -16.69
N LEU A 180 -3.01 -21.82 -17.23
CA LEU A 180 -2.27 -22.68 -18.15
C LEU A 180 -1.88 -24.02 -17.51
N SER A 181 -1.43 -24.01 -16.25
CA SER A 181 -1.14 -25.22 -15.49
C SER A 181 -2.38 -26.10 -15.36
N CYS A 182 -3.55 -25.53 -15.03
CA CYS A 182 -4.80 -26.28 -14.98
C CYS A 182 -5.19 -26.89 -16.33
N ILE A 183 -5.01 -26.15 -17.44
CA ILE A 183 -5.30 -26.65 -18.80
C ILE A 183 -4.37 -27.83 -19.14
N PHE A 184 -3.07 -27.71 -18.92
CA PHE A 184 -2.13 -28.80 -19.19
C PHE A 184 -2.47 -30.05 -18.39
N LEU A 185 -2.76 -29.89 -17.09
CA LEU A 185 -3.12 -31.00 -16.23
C LEU A 185 -4.46 -31.65 -16.65
N PHE A 186 -5.43 -30.88 -17.15
CA PHE A 186 -6.65 -31.43 -17.76
C PHE A 186 -6.37 -32.23 -19.03
N ILE A 187 -5.50 -31.72 -19.92
CA ILE A 187 -5.11 -32.41 -21.16
C ILE A 187 -4.39 -33.74 -20.84
N ILE A 188 -3.45 -33.73 -19.89
CA ILE A 188 -2.73 -34.95 -19.45
C ILE A 188 -3.75 -36.00 -19.02
N LYS A 189 -4.69 -35.62 -18.16
CA LYS A 189 -5.71 -36.56 -17.66
C LYS A 189 -6.60 -37.11 -18.77
N MET A 190 -7.01 -36.26 -19.73
CA MET A 190 -7.81 -36.72 -20.86
C MET A 190 -7.05 -37.78 -21.68
N ILE A 191 -5.76 -37.58 -21.92
CA ILE A 191 -4.91 -38.53 -22.65
C ILE A 191 -4.74 -39.84 -21.86
N GLU A 192 -4.51 -39.77 -20.55
CA GLU A 192 -4.36 -40.97 -19.70
C GLU A 192 -5.68 -41.75 -19.50
N SER A 193 -6.84 -41.09 -19.67
CA SER A 193 -8.16 -41.71 -19.53
C SER A 193 -8.68 -42.40 -20.79
N VAL A 194 -8.03 -42.20 -21.94
CA VAL A 194 -8.32 -42.82 -23.24
C VAL A 194 -7.48 -44.08 -23.40
#